data_AF-A0A7Y9HL75-F1
#
_entry.id   AF-A0A7Y9HL75-F1
#
_cell.length_a   1.000
_cell.length_b   1.000
_cell.length_c   1.000
_cell.angle_alpha   90.00
_cell.angle_beta   90.00
_cell.angle_gamma   90.00
#
_symmetry.space_group_name_H-M   'P 1'
#
loop_
_entity.id
_entity.type
_entity.pdbx_description
1 polymer ?
#
loop_
_entity_poly.entity_id
_entity_poly.type
_entity_poly.pdbx_seq_one_letter_code
_entity_poly.pdbx_strand_id
1 'polypeptide(L)'
;MNHRTTRRRQSGFTLVEIAIVLLIVGLMIGGLMAPLSSQIEQRHVTDTKRAMEEAREALFGFALRNGYLPCPAISSTNGLEDRVGNLCNKRYGYLPWATLGVGRLDGWGRLMGYSVTPAFTDSANLFSLQTPRDITIGTRNQSGQLVAATAIADIPAAIISFGRNGYGATSDQNTTIADVGAGNVDEKTNLQNDGTTLIMRDPSEDARAPGGAFDDMVLWISPNILYNRMVAAQRLP
;
A
#
# COMPACT_ATOMS: atom_id res chain seq x y z
N MET A 1 43.85 -26.78 -74.45
CA MET A 1 42.47 -26.33 -74.16
C MET A 1 42.50 -25.58 -72.84
N ASN A 2 42.40 -24.25 -72.88
CA ASN A 2 42.52 -23.41 -71.68
C ASN A 2 41.14 -23.21 -71.03
N HIS A 3 40.93 -23.79 -69.84
CA HIS A 3 39.74 -23.50 -69.02
C HIS A 3 39.92 -22.16 -68.28
N ARG A 4 39.11 -21.16 -68.65
CA ARG A 4 38.94 -19.93 -67.87
C ARG A 4 38.06 -20.24 -66.66
N THR A 5 38.66 -20.35 -65.47
CA THR A 5 37.95 -20.33 -64.19
C THR A 5 37.55 -18.89 -63.84
N THR A 6 36.25 -18.58 -63.91
CA THR A 6 35.67 -17.34 -63.37
C THR A 6 35.66 -17.39 -61.84
N ARG A 7 36.55 -16.62 -61.18
CA ARG A 7 36.51 -16.39 -59.73
C ARG A 7 35.27 -15.56 -59.38
N ARG A 8 34.32 -16.15 -58.64
CA ARG A 8 33.30 -15.37 -57.91
C ARG A 8 34.00 -14.58 -56.80
N ARG A 9 33.89 -13.25 -56.83
CA ARG A 9 34.29 -12.39 -55.71
C ARG A 9 33.33 -12.66 -54.55
N GLN A 10 33.84 -13.15 -53.43
CA GLN A 10 33.12 -13.12 -52.16
C GLN A 10 33.14 -11.67 -51.66
N SER A 11 31.97 -11.04 -51.54
CA SER A 11 31.79 -9.82 -50.77
C SER A 11 31.74 -10.20 -49.29
N GLY A 12 32.87 -10.08 -48.58
CA GLY A 12 32.88 -10.17 -47.13
C GLY A 12 32.23 -8.93 -46.53
N PHE A 13 31.46 -9.11 -45.46
CA PHE A 13 30.93 -8.01 -44.65
C PHE A 13 32.10 -7.18 -44.11
N THR A 14 31.97 -5.85 -44.16
CA THR A 14 33.01 -4.98 -43.61
C THR A 14 32.95 -4.99 -42.09
N LEU A 15 34.10 -4.82 -41.42
CA LEU A 15 34.17 -4.73 -39.95
C LEU A 15 33.31 -3.56 -39.42
N VAL A 16 33.17 -2.51 -40.24
CA VAL A 16 32.32 -1.34 -39.99
C VAL A 16 30.84 -1.71 -40.04
N GLU A 17 30.42 -2.57 -40.96
CA GLU A 17 29.03 -2.99 -41.12
C GLU A 17 28.56 -3.82 -39.92
N ILE A 18 29.41 -4.74 -39.43
CA ILE A 18 29.16 -5.47 -38.18
C ILE A 18 29.16 -4.52 -36.97
N ALA A 19 30.04 -3.52 -36.92
CA ALA A 19 30.06 -2.54 -35.85
C ALA A 19 28.77 -1.69 -35.79
N ILE A 20 28.25 -1.27 -36.94
CA ILE A 20 26.97 -0.52 -37.03
C ILE A 20 25.80 -1.42 -36.61
N VAL A 21 25.77 -2.68 -37.03
CA VAL A 21 24.72 -3.63 -36.61
C VAL A 21 24.74 -3.83 -35.10
N LEU A 22 25.91 -4.05 -34.50
CA LEU A 22 26.05 -4.21 -33.05
C LEU A 22 25.68 -2.94 -32.29
N LEU A 23 26.00 -1.75 -32.82
CA LEU A 23 25.56 -0.48 -32.28
C LEU A 23 24.03 -0.36 -32.27
N ILE A 24 23.37 -0.65 -33.40
CA ILE A 24 21.91 -0.59 -33.52
C ILE A 24 21.26 -1.60 -32.58
N VAL A 25 21.74 -2.86 -32.55
CA VAL A 25 21.21 -3.90 -31.66
C VAL A 25 21.40 -3.51 -30.19
N GLY A 26 22.57 -2.97 -29.82
CA GLY A 26 22.84 -2.46 -28.48
C GLY A 26 21.88 -1.33 -28.07
N LEU A 27 21.60 -0.39 -28.98
CA LEU A 27 20.62 0.69 -28.74
C LEU A 27 19.18 0.15 -28.65
N MET A 28 18.81 -0.83 -29.47
CA MET A 28 17.47 -1.43 -29.40
C MET A 28 17.24 -2.21 -28.11
N ILE A 29 18.23 -2.96 -27.63
CA ILE A 29 18.13 -3.69 -26.36
C ILE A 29 18.12 -2.70 -25.18
N GLY A 30 18.99 -1.69 -25.19
CA GLY A 30 19.05 -0.67 -24.14
C GLY A 30 17.78 0.19 -24.05
N GLY A 31 17.16 0.51 -25.18
CA GLY A 31 15.94 1.33 -25.24
C GLY A 31 14.69 0.66 -24.65
N LEU A 32 14.67 -0.68 -24.54
CA LEU A 32 13.50 -1.43 -24.05
C LEU A 32 13.51 -1.70 -22.53
N MET A 33 14.61 -1.44 -21.83
CA MET A 33 14.73 -1.77 -20.39
C MET A 33 14.01 -0.79 -19.47
N ALA A 34 14.07 0.52 -19.76
CA ALA A 34 13.41 1.56 -18.97
C ALA A 34 11.87 1.44 -18.87
N PRO A 35 11.11 1.12 -19.94
CA PRO A 35 9.66 0.97 -19.82
C PRO A 35 9.23 -0.23 -18.99
N LEU A 36 10.07 -1.27 -18.85
CA LEU A 36 9.72 -2.48 -18.11
C LEU A 36 9.69 -2.23 -16.59
N SER A 37 10.65 -1.49 -16.04
CA SER A 37 10.68 -1.21 -14.59
C SER A 37 9.49 -0.35 -14.15
N SER A 38 9.14 0.66 -14.94
CA SER A 38 7.94 1.49 -14.71
C SER A 38 6.66 0.66 -14.77
N GLN A 39 6.54 -0.27 -15.74
CA GLN A 39 5.39 -1.18 -15.82
C GLN A 39 5.27 -2.11 -14.60
N ILE A 40 6.38 -2.64 -14.10
CA ILE A 40 6.40 -3.47 -12.89
C ILE A 40 5.94 -2.66 -11.67
N GLU A 41 6.44 -1.43 -11.51
CA GLU A 41 6.03 -0.55 -10.40
C GLU A 41 4.53 -0.22 -10.47
N GLN A 42 4.03 0.15 -11.65
CA GLN A 42 2.60 0.41 -11.85
C GLN A 42 1.74 -0.83 -11.53
N ARG A 43 2.25 -2.03 -11.83
CA ARG A 43 1.60 -3.27 -11.45
C ARG A 43 1.54 -3.43 -9.94
N HIS A 44 2.65 -3.23 -9.22
CA HIS A 44 2.66 -3.31 -7.76
C HIS A 44 1.68 -2.32 -7.13
N VAL A 45 1.66 -1.06 -7.58
CA VAL A 45 0.68 -0.06 -7.13
C VAL A 45 -0.76 -0.51 -7.40
N THR A 46 -1.03 -1.06 -8.59
CA THR A 46 -2.37 -1.52 -8.96
C THR A 46 -2.81 -2.72 -8.12
N ASP A 47 -1.91 -3.68 -7.90
CA ASP A 47 -2.17 -4.87 -7.10
C ASP A 47 -2.37 -4.51 -5.63
N THR A 48 -1.61 -3.53 -5.10
CA THR A 48 -1.83 -2.99 -3.76
C THR A 48 -3.18 -2.29 -3.62
N LYS A 49 -3.56 -1.42 -4.56
CA LYS A 49 -4.89 -0.78 -4.54
C LYS A 49 -6.00 -1.83 -4.51
N ARG A 50 -5.87 -2.89 -5.32
CA ARG A 50 -6.83 -3.99 -5.33
C ARG A 50 -6.91 -4.67 -3.97
N ALA A 51 -5.77 -5.04 -3.38
CA ALA A 51 -5.72 -5.70 -2.07
C ALA A 51 -6.31 -4.83 -0.95
N MET A 52 -6.01 -3.53 -0.94
CA MET A 52 -6.57 -2.58 0.04
C MET A 52 -8.08 -2.41 -0.13
N GLU A 53 -8.57 -2.35 -1.36
CA GLU A 53 -10.01 -2.28 -1.64
C GLU A 53 -10.75 -3.56 -1.23
N GLU A 54 -10.19 -4.73 -1.51
CA GLU A 54 -10.72 -6.02 -1.04
C GLU A 54 -10.78 -6.07 0.50
N ALA A 55 -9.73 -5.62 1.18
CA ALA A 55 -9.69 -5.51 2.63
C ALA A 55 -10.73 -4.51 3.17
N ARG A 56 -10.92 -3.36 2.51
CA ARG A 56 -11.95 -2.38 2.85
C ARG A 56 -13.36 -2.96 2.74
N GLU A 57 -13.64 -3.68 1.67
CA GLU A 57 -14.93 -4.36 1.48
C GLU A 57 -15.15 -5.46 2.53
N ALA A 58 -14.12 -6.23 2.87
CA ALA A 58 -14.19 -7.23 3.94
C ALA A 58 -14.41 -6.59 5.32
N LEU A 59 -13.82 -5.43 5.61
CA LEU A 59 -14.08 -4.67 6.84
C LEU A 59 -15.55 -4.23 6.94
N PHE A 60 -16.16 -3.76 5.84
CA PHE A 60 -17.59 -3.48 5.83
C PHE A 60 -18.41 -4.75 6.05
N GLY A 61 -18.10 -5.84 5.36
CA GLY A 61 -18.79 -7.11 5.53
C GLY A 61 -18.70 -7.65 6.96
N PHE A 62 -17.53 -7.52 7.59
CA PHE A 62 -17.31 -7.89 8.97
C PHE A 62 -18.14 -7.03 9.92
N ALA A 63 -18.15 -5.71 9.74
CA ALA A 63 -18.99 -4.80 10.54
C ALA A 63 -20.48 -5.11 10.39
N LEU A 64 -20.95 -5.39 9.17
CA LEU A 64 -22.35 -5.76 8.91
C LEU A 64 -22.74 -7.06 9.61
N ARG A 65 -21.83 -8.03 9.66
CA ARG A 65 -22.09 -9.32 10.32
C ARG A 65 -22.10 -9.18 11.83
N ASN A 66 -21.10 -8.50 12.39
CA ASN A 66 -20.78 -8.55 13.82
C ASN A 66 -21.18 -7.30 14.61
N GLY A 67 -21.42 -6.16 13.95
CA GLY A 67 -21.76 -4.89 14.58
C GLY A 67 -20.56 -4.05 15.05
N TYR A 68 -19.34 -4.52 14.85
CA TYR A 68 -18.09 -3.88 15.24
C TYR A 68 -17.00 -4.13 14.18
N LEU A 69 -15.93 -3.34 14.17
CA LEU A 69 -14.74 -3.53 13.34
C LEU A 69 -13.72 -4.43 14.05
N PRO A 70 -12.99 -5.31 13.33
CA PRO A 70 -12.09 -6.25 13.96
C PRO A 70 -10.89 -5.55 14.61
N CYS A 71 -10.27 -6.22 15.57
CA CYS A 71 -8.97 -5.79 16.08
C CYS A 71 -7.84 -6.06 15.08
N PRO A 72 -6.72 -5.29 15.11
CA PRO A 72 -5.52 -5.65 14.38
C PRO A 72 -5.07 -7.08 14.70
N ALA A 73 -4.37 -7.71 13.76
CA ALA A 73 -4.01 -9.13 13.85
C ALA A 73 -3.12 -9.44 15.07
N ILE A 74 -3.25 -10.63 15.66
CA ILE A 74 -2.43 -11.10 16.79
C ILE A 74 -0.93 -10.90 16.51
N SER A 75 -0.46 -11.31 15.33
CA SER A 75 0.93 -11.12 14.91
C SER A 75 1.06 -11.10 13.39
N SER A 76 2.29 -10.92 12.88
CA SER A 76 2.59 -11.07 11.45
C SER A 76 2.32 -12.48 10.91
N THR A 77 2.35 -13.50 11.78
CA THR A 77 2.10 -14.90 11.43
C THR A 77 0.68 -15.37 11.75
N ASN A 78 -0.02 -14.69 12.66
CA ASN A 78 -1.38 -15.03 13.06
C ASN A 78 -2.34 -13.88 12.70
N GLY A 79 -3.03 -14.05 11.56
CA GLY A 79 -3.97 -13.09 10.99
C GLY A 79 -5.32 -12.96 11.71
N LEU A 80 -5.53 -13.68 12.82
CA LEU A 80 -6.76 -13.55 13.61
C LEU A 80 -6.74 -12.26 14.42
N GLU A 81 -7.92 -11.72 14.76
CA GLU A 81 -8.04 -10.47 15.48
C GLU A 81 -7.50 -10.59 16.92
N ASP A 82 -6.73 -9.60 17.37
CA ASP A 82 -6.14 -9.58 18.70
C ASP A 82 -7.11 -9.01 19.74
N ARG A 83 -8.03 -9.86 20.16
CA ARG A 83 -9.11 -9.55 21.10
C ARG A 83 -9.02 -10.41 22.36
N VAL A 84 -9.31 -9.80 23.52
CA VAL A 84 -9.52 -10.52 24.79
C VAL A 84 -10.88 -10.16 25.34
N GLY A 85 -11.78 -11.15 25.40
CA GLY A 85 -13.18 -10.91 25.72
C GLY A 85 -13.82 -9.98 24.69
N ASN A 86 -14.26 -8.80 25.13
CA ASN A 86 -14.90 -7.80 24.26
C ASN A 86 -13.96 -6.66 23.82
N LEU A 87 -12.74 -6.62 24.36
CA LEU A 87 -11.84 -5.49 24.19
C LEU A 87 -10.69 -5.82 23.24
N CYS A 88 -10.27 -4.77 22.56
CA CYS A 88 -9.18 -4.80 21.62
C CYS A 88 -7.84 -4.57 22.31
N ASN A 89 -6.87 -5.46 22.10
CA ASN A 89 -5.54 -5.33 22.74
C ASN A 89 -4.71 -4.19 22.13
N LYS A 90 -4.97 -3.85 20.87
CA LYS A 90 -4.24 -2.82 20.14
C LYS A 90 -5.15 -2.13 19.14
N ARG A 91 -4.91 -0.85 18.92
CA ARG A 91 -5.63 -0.05 17.92
C ARG A 91 -4.92 0.01 16.58
N TYR A 92 -3.60 -0.12 16.58
CA TYR A 92 -2.72 -0.04 15.43
C TYR A 92 -1.89 -1.32 15.35
N GLY A 93 -1.76 -1.89 14.17
CA GLY A 93 -0.99 -3.12 13.95
C GLY A 93 -1.20 -3.67 12.54
N TYR A 94 -1.10 -4.99 12.38
CA TYR A 94 -1.35 -5.63 11.09
C TYR A 94 -2.84 -5.72 10.78
N LEU A 95 -3.19 -5.63 9.50
CA LEU A 95 -4.53 -5.97 9.04
C LEU A 95 -4.86 -7.44 9.45
N PRO A 96 -6.02 -7.70 10.09
CA PRO A 96 -6.43 -9.04 10.51
C PRO A 96 -6.93 -9.87 9.32
N TRP A 97 -6.01 -10.18 8.41
CA TRP A 97 -6.28 -10.80 7.10
C TRP A 97 -7.01 -12.16 7.23
N ALA A 98 -6.71 -12.95 8.26
CA ALA A 98 -7.37 -14.24 8.46
C ALA A 98 -8.79 -14.07 9.00
N THR A 99 -9.01 -13.12 9.91
CA THR A 99 -10.36 -12.75 10.39
C THR A 99 -11.23 -12.23 9.25
N LEU A 100 -10.64 -11.46 8.35
CA LEU A 100 -11.33 -10.85 7.21
C LEU A 100 -11.50 -11.81 6.02
N GLY A 101 -10.74 -12.90 5.97
CA GLY A 101 -10.75 -13.84 4.84
C GLY A 101 -10.16 -13.25 3.56
N VAL A 102 -9.20 -12.34 3.66
CA VAL A 102 -8.56 -11.65 2.52
C VAL A 102 -7.09 -12.04 2.38
N GLY A 103 -6.47 -11.62 1.28
CA GLY A 103 -5.04 -11.79 1.05
C GLY A 103 -4.19 -11.16 2.16
N ARG A 104 -3.09 -11.83 2.53
CA ARG A 104 -2.19 -11.39 3.60
C ARG A 104 -1.32 -10.19 3.22
N LEU A 105 -0.98 -10.06 1.94
CA LEU A 105 0.09 -9.18 1.45
C LEU A 105 -0.44 -8.15 0.45
N ASP A 106 0.21 -6.99 0.40
CA ASP A 106 0.07 -6.00 -0.66
C ASP A 106 0.79 -6.41 -1.96
N GLY A 107 0.76 -5.54 -2.96
CA GLY A 107 1.43 -5.77 -4.25
C GLY A 107 2.95 -5.85 -4.15
N TRP A 108 3.57 -5.32 -3.09
CA TRP A 108 5.02 -5.39 -2.84
C TRP A 108 5.42 -6.58 -1.95
N GLY A 109 4.48 -7.46 -1.59
CA GLY A 109 4.74 -8.64 -0.79
C GLY A 109 4.89 -8.36 0.71
N ARG A 110 4.25 -7.30 1.21
CA ARG A 110 4.33 -6.87 2.62
C ARG A 110 2.98 -6.93 3.29
N LEU A 111 2.98 -7.14 4.60
CA LEU A 111 1.76 -7.05 5.40
C LEU A 111 1.29 -5.59 5.45
N MET A 112 0.00 -5.41 5.22
CA MET A 112 -0.66 -4.12 5.38
C MET A 112 -0.83 -3.75 6.86
N GLY A 113 -0.63 -2.47 7.18
CA GLY A 113 -0.99 -1.87 8.45
C GLY A 113 -2.49 -1.62 8.55
N TYR A 114 -2.98 -1.55 9.78
CA TYR A 114 -4.39 -1.31 10.11
C TYR A 114 -4.49 -0.51 11.39
N SER A 115 -5.19 0.62 11.32
CA SER A 115 -5.57 1.44 12.47
C SER A 115 -7.09 1.47 12.61
N VAL A 116 -7.58 1.33 13.84
CA VAL A 116 -9.01 1.38 14.14
C VAL A 116 -9.27 2.21 15.38
N THR A 117 -10.32 3.03 15.35
CA THR A 117 -10.82 3.75 16.52
C THR A 117 -11.30 2.72 17.55
N PRO A 118 -10.81 2.74 18.81
CA PRO A 118 -11.19 1.75 19.82
C PRO A 118 -12.69 1.64 20.07
N ALA A 119 -13.44 2.74 19.97
CA ALA A 119 -14.89 2.74 20.15
C ALA A 119 -15.67 1.96 19.07
N PHE A 120 -15.02 1.59 17.96
CA PHE A 120 -15.60 0.77 16.89
C PHE A 120 -15.26 -0.71 17.02
N THR A 121 -14.38 -1.12 17.94
CA THR A 121 -13.94 -2.51 18.09
C THR A 121 -14.60 -3.24 19.26
N ASP A 122 -15.36 -2.55 20.12
CA ASP A 122 -16.06 -3.15 21.24
C ASP A 122 -17.19 -4.07 20.75
N SER A 123 -17.10 -5.36 21.09
CA SER A 123 -18.10 -6.37 20.69
C SER A 123 -19.29 -6.49 21.66
N ALA A 124 -19.22 -5.83 22.82
CA ALA A 124 -20.34 -5.72 23.75
C ALA A 124 -21.11 -4.41 23.55
N ASN A 125 -20.41 -3.29 23.37
CA ASN A 125 -20.99 -1.98 23.10
C ASN A 125 -20.79 -1.62 21.63
N LEU A 126 -21.71 -2.09 20.78
CA LEU A 126 -21.65 -1.85 19.35
C LEU A 126 -21.70 -0.35 19.03
N PHE A 127 -21.02 0.06 17.96
CA PHE A 127 -21.02 1.46 17.56
C PHE A 127 -22.39 1.91 17.04
N SER A 128 -22.62 3.22 17.10
CA SER A 128 -23.80 3.93 16.62
C SER A 128 -23.39 5.09 15.72
N LEU A 129 -24.38 5.85 15.24
CA LEU A 129 -24.13 7.08 14.46
C LEU A 129 -23.41 8.16 15.29
N GLN A 130 -23.49 8.08 16.61
CA GLN A 130 -22.90 9.02 17.57
C GLN A 130 -21.58 8.52 18.15
N THR A 131 -21.14 7.31 17.80
CA THR A 131 -19.89 6.77 18.34
C THR A 131 -18.72 7.66 17.92
N PRO A 132 -17.89 8.12 18.88
CA PRO A 132 -16.78 9.00 18.59
C PRO A 132 -15.72 8.28 17.76
N ARG A 133 -15.09 9.04 16.88
CA ARG A 133 -13.97 8.64 16.03
C ARG A 133 -12.74 9.43 16.47
N ASP A 134 -11.55 8.96 16.12
CA ASP A 134 -10.31 9.62 16.57
C ASP A 134 -9.16 9.60 15.57
N ILE A 135 -9.35 9.03 14.38
CA ILE A 135 -8.33 9.05 13.33
C ILE A 135 -8.52 10.29 12.44
N THR A 136 -7.42 10.96 12.12
CA THR A 136 -7.32 12.07 11.16
C THR A 136 -6.40 11.66 10.02
N ILE A 137 -6.84 11.85 8.78
CA ILE A 137 -5.98 11.74 7.61
C ILE A 137 -5.46 13.14 7.27
N GLY A 138 -4.15 13.30 7.30
CA GLY A 138 -3.44 14.50 6.88
C GLY A 138 -2.90 14.38 5.46
N THR A 139 -2.67 15.52 4.83
CA THR A 139 -1.98 15.65 3.54
C THR A 139 -1.16 16.93 3.52
N ARG A 140 -0.45 17.21 2.43
CA ARG A 140 0.29 18.47 2.25
C ARG A 140 -0.34 19.29 1.14
N ASN A 141 -0.52 20.59 1.40
CA ASN A 141 -0.95 21.53 0.38
C ASN A 141 0.22 21.93 -0.55
N GLN A 142 -0.04 22.78 -1.54
CA GLN A 142 0.97 23.24 -2.50
C GLN A 142 2.14 24.02 -1.87
N SER A 143 1.95 24.62 -0.69
CA SER A 143 3.03 25.29 0.06
C SER A 143 3.81 24.35 0.97
N GLY A 144 3.49 23.04 0.95
CA GLY A 144 4.14 22.01 1.76
C GLY A 144 3.66 21.95 3.21
N GLN A 145 2.65 22.75 3.59
CA GLN A 145 2.10 22.74 4.93
C GLN A 145 1.23 21.51 5.14
N LEU A 146 1.32 20.93 6.33
CA LEU A 146 0.45 19.85 6.74
C LEU A 146 -0.97 20.38 6.95
N VAL A 147 -1.94 19.78 6.28
CA VAL A 147 -3.36 20.11 6.36
C VAL A 147 -4.18 18.83 6.50
N ALA A 148 -5.40 18.94 7.02
CA ALA A 148 -6.28 17.79 7.14
C ALA A 148 -6.90 17.45 5.77
N ALA A 149 -6.79 16.19 5.34
CA ALA A 149 -7.47 15.65 4.17
C ALA A 149 -8.90 15.19 4.51
N THR A 150 -9.15 14.84 5.78
CA THR A 150 -10.47 14.52 6.34
C THR A 150 -10.82 15.52 7.44
N ALA A 151 -12.05 15.46 7.97
CA ALA A 151 -12.32 16.10 9.25
C ALA A 151 -11.41 15.50 10.34
N ILE A 152 -11.10 16.32 11.35
CA ILE A 152 -10.24 15.94 12.47
C ILE A 152 -10.99 14.92 13.33
N ALA A 153 -10.30 13.85 13.71
CA ALA A 153 -10.84 12.80 14.59
C ALA A 153 -12.17 12.22 14.06
N ASP A 154 -12.26 11.97 12.75
CA ASP A 154 -13.51 11.61 12.09
C ASP A 154 -13.46 10.28 11.34
N ILE A 155 -12.32 9.59 11.36
CA ILE A 155 -12.18 8.32 10.65
C ILE A 155 -12.27 7.12 11.63
N PRO A 156 -13.13 6.13 11.37
CA PRO A 156 -13.28 4.95 12.21
C PRO A 156 -12.14 3.93 12.02
N ALA A 157 -11.59 3.77 10.82
CA ALA A 157 -10.47 2.88 10.56
C ALA A 157 -9.74 3.24 9.26
N ALA A 158 -8.49 2.80 9.14
CA ALA A 158 -7.66 2.95 7.96
C ALA A 158 -6.71 1.77 7.75
N ILE A 159 -6.38 1.51 6.50
CA ILE A 159 -5.42 0.51 6.02
C ILE A 159 -4.22 1.26 5.46
N ILE A 160 -3.02 0.79 5.76
CA ILE A 160 -1.76 1.34 5.28
C ILE A 160 -1.00 0.28 4.48
N SER A 161 -0.51 0.65 3.31
CA SER A 161 0.59 -0.04 2.63
C SER A 161 1.82 0.85 2.72
N PHE A 162 2.96 0.28 3.09
CA PHE A 162 4.21 1.02 3.27
C PHE A 162 5.01 1.20 1.96
N GLY A 163 4.27 1.35 0.87
CA GLY A 163 4.81 1.60 -0.47
C GLY A 163 5.88 0.62 -0.95
N ARG A 164 6.83 1.13 -1.73
CA ARG A 164 7.91 0.40 -2.42
C ARG A 164 9.13 0.22 -1.53
N ASN A 165 9.45 1.18 -0.67
CA ASN A 165 10.56 1.06 0.27
C ASN A 165 10.24 0.11 1.44
N GLY A 166 8.98 0.07 1.89
CA GLY A 166 8.50 -0.84 2.92
C GLY A 166 9.00 -0.51 4.31
N TYR A 167 9.48 0.71 4.56
CA TYR A 167 10.06 1.04 5.85
C TYR A 167 9.07 0.74 6.98
N GLY A 168 9.52 -0.01 7.99
CA GLY A 168 8.72 -0.50 9.11
C GLY A 168 7.70 -1.59 8.78
N ALA A 169 7.50 -1.92 7.50
CA ALA A 169 6.64 -3.03 7.09
C ALA A 169 7.25 -4.39 7.44
N THR A 170 6.40 -5.40 7.50
CA THR A 170 6.83 -6.79 7.64
C THR A 170 6.66 -7.52 6.32
N SER A 171 7.71 -8.18 5.85
CA SER A 171 7.71 -8.96 4.61
C SER A 171 6.92 -10.27 4.74
N ASP A 172 6.69 -10.93 3.61
CA ASP A 172 6.14 -12.29 3.51
C ASP A 172 6.92 -13.36 4.33
N GLN A 173 8.21 -13.12 4.56
CA GLN A 173 9.12 -13.92 5.37
C GLN A 173 9.09 -13.55 6.86
N ASN A 174 8.18 -12.69 7.30
CA ASN A 174 8.06 -12.17 8.66
C ASN A 174 9.29 -11.39 9.14
N THR A 175 10.02 -10.78 8.23
CA THR A 175 11.12 -9.88 8.57
C THR A 175 10.66 -8.44 8.50
N THR A 176 10.91 -7.67 9.57
CA THR A 176 10.64 -6.23 9.58
C THR A 176 11.73 -5.52 8.80
N ILE A 177 11.31 -4.67 7.86
CA ILE A 177 12.21 -3.84 7.07
C ILE A 177 12.57 -2.63 7.94
N ALA A 178 13.86 -2.44 8.20
CA ALA A 178 14.33 -1.32 8.99
C ALA A 178 14.05 0.01 8.26
N ASP A 179 13.55 0.99 9.01
CA ASP A 179 13.49 2.37 8.52
C ASP A 179 14.90 2.97 8.49
N VAL A 180 15.50 2.94 7.29
CA VAL A 180 16.80 3.56 7.00
C VAL A 180 16.65 4.89 6.28
N GLY A 181 15.42 5.37 6.11
CA GLY A 181 15.11 6.63 5.45
C GLY A 181 15.56 7.84 6.25
N ALA A 182 16.29 8.73 5.59
CA ALA A 182 16.58 10.07 6.10
C ALA A 182 15.58 11.05 5.49
N GLY A 183 14.80 11.73 6.33
CA GLY A 183 13.90 12.81 5.91
C GLY A 183 12.48 12.40 5.53
N ASN A 184 12.13 11.10 5.47
CA ASN A 184 10.78 10.56 5.24
C ASN A 184 9.83 10.75 6.45
N VAL A 185 9.70 11.98 6.93
CA VAL A 185 8.93 12.35 8.13
C VAL A 185 7.47 11.88 8.05
N ASP A 186 6.87 11.96 6.87
CA ASP A 186 5.46 11.56 6.68
C ASP A 186 5.27 10.04 6.72
N GLU A 187 6.17 9.24 6.14
CA GLU A 187 6.13 7.77 6.25
C GLU A 187 6.35 7.33 7.70
N LYS A 188 7.27 7.98 8.41
CA LYS A 188 7.46 7.74 9.85
C LYS A 188 6.23 8.05 10.66
N THR A 189 5.39 9.00 10.24
CA THR A 189 4.11 9.28 10.89
C THR A 189 3.14 8.11 10.70
N ASN A 190 3.07 7.53 9.50
CA ASN A 190 2.24 6.35 9.23
C ASN A 190 2.68 5.11 10.00
N LEU A 191 3.94 5.04 10.45
CA LEU A 191 4.50 3.96 11.26
C LEU A 191 4.25 4.10 12.77
N GLN A 192 3.77 5.25 13.24
CA GLN A 192 3.62 5.47 14.68
C GLN A 192 2.51 4.60 15.27
N ASN A 193 2.80 3.99 16.42
CA ASN A 193 1.88 3.09 17.12
C ASN A 193 0.62 3.79 17.69
N ASP A 194 0.56 5.12 17.70
CA ASP A 194 -0.63 5.85 18.12
C ASP A 194 -1.75 5.72 17.09
N GLY A 195 -1.43 5.62 15.79
CA GLY A 195 -2.36 5.36 14.70
C GLY A 195 -3.50 6.36 14.55
N THR A 196 -3.41 7.52 15.23
CA THR A 196 -4.47 8.56 15.23
C THR A 196 -4.28 9.61 14.16
N THR A 197 -3.05 9.79 13.70
CA THR A 197 -2.71 10.69 12.60
C THR A 197 -2.01 9.89 11.52
N LEU A 198 -2.63 9.80 10.35
CA LEU A 198 -2.06 9.13 9.18
C LEU A 198 -1.90 10.13 8.05
N ILE A 199 -0.86 10.00 7.25
CA ILE A 199 -0.55 10.87 6.12
C ILE A 199 -0.86 10.15 4.81
N MET A 200 -1.59 10.84 3.93
CA MET A 200 -1.83 10.41 2.56
C MET A 200 -1.53 11.59 1.62
N ARG A 201 -0.64 11.37 0.65
CA ARG A 201 -0.30 12.34 -0.39
C ARG A 201 0.29 11.64 -1.61
N ASP A 202 0.55 12.42 -2.65
CA ASP A 202 1.20 11.90 -3.85
C ASP A 202 2.63 11.41 -3.55
N PRO A 203 3.07 10.32 -4.21
CA PRO A 203 4.42 9.80 -4.03
C PRO A 203 5.50 10.81 -4.39
N SER A 204 6.61 10.79 -3.65
CA SER A 204 7.79 11.61 -3.89
C SER A 204 9.05 10.83 -3.55
N GLU A 205 10.06 10.85 -4.43
CA GLU A 205 11.39 10.32 -4.12
C GLU A 205 12.33 11.41 -3.54
N ASP A 206 11.91 12.68 -3.56
CA ASP A 206 12.73 13.80 -3.08
C ASP A 206 12.69 13.90 -1.55
N ALA A 207 13.79 13.52 -0.90
CA ALA A 207 13.99 13.64 0.54
C ALA A 207 13.95 15.09 1.07
N ARG A 208 14.09 16.10 0.20
CA ARG A 208 14.02 17.53 0.55
C ARG A 208 12.61 18.10 0.40
N ALA A 209 11.70 17.35 -0.21
CA ALA A 209 10.30 17.75 -0.27
C ALA A 209 9.74 17.92 1.15
N PRO A 210 8.77 18.82 1.38
CA PRO A 210 8.07 18.89 2.64
C PRO A 210 7.51 17.52 3.02
N GLY A 211 7.91 16.99 4.19
CA GLY A 211 7.54 15.64 4.63
C GLY A 211 8.38 14.49 4.08
N GLY A 212 9.33 14.78 3.18
CA GLY A 212 10.33 13.86 2.67
C GLY A 212 9.92 13.01 1.47
N ALA A 213 10.72 11.96 1.26
CA ALA A 213 10.30 10.86 0.40
C ALA A 213 9.06 10.18 1.00
N PHE A 214 8.17 9.71 0.12
CA PHE A 214 6.90 9.10 0.48
C PHE A 214 6.43 8.19 -0.64
N ASP A 215 6.18 6.92 -0.33
CA ASP A 215 5.53 5.98 -1.23
C ASP A 215 4.39 5.20 -0.55
N ASP A 216 4.11 5.50 0.72
CA ASP A 216 2.99 4.94 1.46
C ASP A 216 1.64 5.19 0.78
N MET A 217 0.74 4.23 0.94
CA MET A 217 -0.64 4.34 0.50
C MET A 217 -1.56 4.14 1.70
N VAL A 218 -2.49 5.06 1.90
CA VAL A 218 -3.47 4.99 2.98
C VAL A 218 -4.88 4.98 2.39
N LEU A 219 -5.67 3.99 2.76
CA LEU A 219 -7.09 3.86 2.41
C LEU A 219 -7.90 3.85 3.70
N TRP A 220 -8.87 4.75 3.83
CA TRP A 220 -9.69 4.83 5.05
C TRP A 220 -11.13 4.39 4.82
N ILE A 221 -11.75 3.97 5.93
CA ILE A 221 -13.17 3.66 5.99
C ILE A 221 -13.91 4.98 6.19
N SER A 222 -14.66 5.44 5.20
CA SER A 222 -15.52 6.62 5.40
C SER A 222 -16.63 6.31 6.41
N PRO A 223 -16.85 7.15 7.45
CA PRO A 223 -17.95 6.94 8.39
C PRO A 223 -19.31 6.96 7.68
N ASN A 224 -19.48 7.82 6.68
CA ASN A 224 -20.73 7.95 5.94
C ASN A 224 -21.07 6.69 5.14
N ILE A 225 -20.06 6.07 4.52
CA ILE A 225 -20.25 4.81 3.77
C ILE A 225 -20.54 3.66 4.75
N LEU A 226 -19.77 3.58 5.86
CA LEU A 226 -19.99 2.58 6.89
C LEU A 226 -21.42 2.65 7.43
N TYR A 227 -21.86 3.84 7.84
CA TYR A 227 -23.19 4.05 8.41
C TYR A 227 -24.30 3.79 7.41
N ASN A 228 -24.17 4.26 6.16
CA ASN A 228 -25.16 3.97 5.13
C ASN A 228 -25.37 2.46 4.95
N ARG A 229 -24.29 1.68 4.86
CA ARG A 229 -24.36 0.22 4.74
C ARG A 229 -24.98 -0.43 5.97
N MET A 230 -24.57 0.01 7.16
CA MET A 230 -25.07 -0.55 8.41
C MET A 230 -26.56 -0.27 8.64
N VAL A 231 -27.04 0.94 8.33
CA VAL A 231 -28.46 1.32 8.38
C VAL A 231 -29.27 0.52 7.35
N ALA A 232 -28.76 0.37 6.12
CA ALA A 232 -29.42 -0.43 5.09
C ALA A 232 -29.59 -1.91 5.50
N ALA A 233 -28.66 -2.43 6.31
CA ALA A 233 -28.73 -3.78 6.87
C ALA A 233 -29.48 -3.86 8.22
N GLN A 234 -30.11 -2.78 8.67
CA GLN A 234 -30.82 -2.69 9.97
C GLN A 234 -29.92 -3.06 11.17
N ARG A 235 -28.62 -2.76 11.06
CA ARG A 235 -27.62 -3.02 12.11
C ARG A 235 -27.33 -1.82 12.99
N LEU A 236 -27.83 -0.65 12.62
CA LEU A 236 -27.83 0.56 13.46
C LEU A 236 -29.27 1.00 13.70
N PRO A 237 -29.62 1.43 14.92
CA PRO A 237 -30.90 2.09 15.19
C PRO A 237 -31.01 3.45 14.47
#